data_AF-A0A962GJV9-F1
#
_entry.id   AF-A0A962GJV9-F1
#
_cell.length_a   1.000
_cell.length_b   1.000
_cell.length_c   1.000
_cell.angle_alpha   90.00
_cell.angle_beta   90.00
_cell.angle_gamma   90.00
#
_symmetry.space_group_name_H-M   'P 1'
#
loop_
_entity.id
_entity.type
_entity.pdbx_description
1 polymer ?
#
loop_
_entity_poly.entity_id
_entity_poly.type
_entity_poly.pdbx_seq_one_letter_code
_entity_poly.pdbx_strand_id
1 'polypeptide(L)'
;APIVLIFLTVTALWLRKHLQGIFIVAVPAYLLAIGVMLVFAWCNQSMTAYWWITSGATLFALSDLFVARNRFVQPAISNRVIGLPIYYVAQLILAYSVKLV
;
A
#
# COMPACT_ATOMS: atom_id res chain seq x y z
N ALA A 1 10.28 0.59 10.14
CA ALA A 1 11.11 -0.36 9.36
C ALA A 1 10.71 -1.84 9.53
N PRO A 2 10.71 -2.47 10.72
CA PRO A 2 10.42 -3.90 10.84
C PRO A 2 8.96 -4.25 10.53
N ILE A 3 8.01 -3.41 10.94
CA ILE A 3 6.57 -3.61 10.68
C ILE A 3 6.27 -3.64 9.17
N VAL A 4 6.89 -2.74 8.41
CA VAL A 4 6.73 -2.68 6.95
C VAL A 4 7.27 -3.95 6.30
N LEU A 5 8.45 -4.41 6.70
CA LEU A 5 9.03 -5.66 6.18
C LEU A 5 8.16 -6.89 6.51
N ILE A 6 7.61 -6.96 7.71
CA ILE A 6 6.67 -8.03 8.10
C ILE A 6 5.42 -7.97 7.22
N PHE A 7 4.82 -6.78 7.05
CA PHE A 7 3.64 -6.59 6.21
C PHE A 7 3.88 -7.03 4.76
N LEU A 8 5.00 -6.62 4.16
CA LEU A 8 5.36 -6.98 2.79
C LEU A 8 5.62 -8.48 2.64
N THR A 9 6.37 -9.09 3.56
CA THR A 9 6.71 -10.51 3.47
C THR A 9 5.48 -11.40 3.64
N VAL A 10 4.60 -11.08 4.60
CA VAL A 10 3.32 -11.78 4.79
C VAL A 10 2.45 -11.64 3.53
N THR A 11 2.32 -10.42 2.99
CA THR A 11 1.52 -10.16 1.78
C THR A 11 2.09 -10.90 0.56
N ALA A 12 3.41 -10.91 0.39
CA ALA A 12 4.09 -11.60 -0.71
C ALA A 12 3.91 -13.12 -0.61
N LEU A 13 4.09 -13.72 0.57
CA LEU A 13 3.90 -15.16 0.78
C LEU A 13 2.45 -15.60 0.59
N TRP A 14 1.50 -14.76 1.01
CA TRP A 14 0.08 -15.01 0.80
C TRP A 14 -0.30 -14.94 -0.68
N LEU A 15 0.11 -13.87 -1.38
CA LEU A 15 -0.18 -13.71 -2.81
C LEU A 15 0.51 -14.78 -3.66
N ARG A 16 1.75 -15.17 -3.35
CA ARG A 16 2.53 -16.14 -4.13
C ARG A 16 1.78 -17.44 -4.43
N LYS A 17 0.89 -17.89 -3.54
CA LYS A 17 0.07 -19.09 -3.74
C LYS A 17 -0.95 -18.97 -4.88
N HIS A 18 -1.25 -17.74 -5.31
CA HIS A 18 -2.28 -17.42 -6.28
C HIS A 18 -1.74 -16.74 -7.56
N LEU A 19 -0.43 -16.48 -7.64
CA LEU A 19 0.18 -15.82 -8.80
C LEU A 19 0.51 -16.82 -9.91
N GLN A 20 0.25 -16.43 -11.16
CA GLN A 20 0.56 -17.21 -12.35
C GLN A 20 1.18 -16.31 -13.44
N GLY A 21 2.05 -16.89 -14.27
CA GLY A 21 2.67 -16.19 -15.40
C GLY A 21 3.53 -14.98 -14.99
N ILE A 22 3.43 -13.88 -15.74
CA ILE A 22 4.23 -12.66 -15.52
C ILE A 22 4.03 -12.01 -14.15
N PHE A 23 2.87 -12.26 -13.51
CA PHE A 23 2.54 -11.69 -12.21
C PHE A 23 3.42 -12.21 -11.07
N ILE A 24 4.09 -13.36 -11.25
CA ILE A 24 5.05 -13.92 -10.27
C ILE A 24 6.24 -12.98 -10.04
N VAL A 25 6.64 -12.21 -11.06
CA VAL A 25 7.73 -11.23 -10.96
C VAL A 25 7.18 -9.82 -10.75
N ALA A 26 6.11 -9.46 -11.47
CA ALA A 26 5.56 -8.11 -11.39
C ALA A 26 5.00 -7.76 -10.00
N VAL A 27 4.34 -8.69 -9.32
CA VAL A 27 3.73 -8.41 -8.00
C VAL A 27 4.79 -8.20 -6.91
N PRO A 28 5.83 -9.04 -6.76
CA PRO A 28 6.93 -8.75 -5.83
C PRO A 28 7.65 -7.44 -6.13
N ALA A 29 7.89 -7.11 -7.41
CA ALA A 29 8.51 -5.83 -7.79
C ALA A 29 7.64 -4.63 -7.37
N TYR A 30 6.33 -4.73 -7.57
CA TYR A 30 5.38 -3.71 -7.12
C TYR A 30 5.30 -3.60 -5.59
N LEU A 31 5.26 -4.73 -4.88
CA LEU A 31 5.31 -4.75 -3.41
C LEU A 31 6.59 -4.12 -2.87
N LEU A 32 7.73 -4.33 -3.54
CA LEU A 32 8.98 -3.65 -3.21
C LEU A 32 8.84 -2.12 -3.34
N ALA A 33 8.23 -1.63 -4.42
CA ALA A 33 8.00 -0.19 -4.61
C ALA A 33 7.13 0.42 -3.50
N ILE A 34 6.02 -0.23 -3.15
CA ILE A 34 5.17 0.19 -2.00
C ILE A 34 5.96 0.12 -0.69
N GLY A 35 6.76 -0.93 -0.52
CA GLY A 35 7.59 -1.12 0.66
C GLY A 35 8.58 0.02 0.86
N VAL A 36 9.28 0.40 -0.20
CA VAL A 36 10.19 1.54 -0.23
C VAL A 36 9.43 2.82 0.12
N MET A 37 8.28 3.09 -0.50
CA MET A 37 7.42 4.23 -0.18
C MET A 37 7.06 4.28 1.32
N LEU A 38 6.63 3.16 1.91
CA LEU A 38 6.30 3.09 3.33
C LEU A 38 7.53 3.35 4.22
N VAL A 39 8.69 2.77 3.90
CA VAL A 39 9.91 3.03 4.67
C VAL A 39 10.24 4.52 4.67
N PHE A 40 10.21 5.18 3.51
CA PHE A 40 10.44 6.62 3.42
C PHE A 40 9.39 7.44 4.17
N ALA A 41 8.10 7.09 4.05
CA ALA A 41 7.03 7.78 4.76
C ALA A 41 7.21 7.71 6.28
N TRP A 42 7.54 6.54 6.81
CA TRP A 42 7.74 6.32 8.25
C TRP A 42 9.07 6.86 8.78
N CYS A 43 10.07 7.02 7.92
CA CYS A 43 11.36 7.65 8.25
C CYS A 43 11.39 9.16 7.99
N ASN A 44 10.28 9.76 7.54
CA ASN A 44 10.20 11.19 7.30
C ASN A 44 10.40 12.01 8.59
N GLN A 45 11.05 13.16 8.48
CA GLN A 45 11.39 14.04 9.61
C GLN A 45 10.56 15.32 9.67
N SER A 46 9.59 15.52 8.78
CA SER A 46 8.74 16.73 8.80
C SER A 46 7.88 16.81 10.07
N MET A 47 8.10 17.81 10.93
CA MET A 47 7.35 17.93 12.20
C MET A 47 5.84 18.15 12.01
N THR A 48 5.47 18.90 10.98
CA THR A 48 4.09 19.30 10.65
C THR A 48 3.36 18.28 9.79
N ALA A 49 4.06 17.66 8.83
CA ALA A 49 3.49 16.75 7.86
C ALA A 49 3.63 15.26 8.22
N TYR A 50 4.38 14.90 9.28
CA TYR A 50 4.67 13.51 9.66
C TYR A 50 3.42 12.62 9.65
N TRP A 51 2.39 13.02 10.41
CA TRP A 51 1.17 12.24 10.57
C TRP A 51 0.36 12.12 9.27
N TRP A 52 0.40 13.14 8.41
CA TRP A 52 -0.29 13.12 7.12
C TRP A 52 0.41 12.18 6.13
N ILE A 53 1.73 12.27 6.03
CA ILE A 53 2.52 11.43 5.11
C ILE A 53 2.46 9.96 5.53
N THR A 54 2.63 9.67 6.82
CA THR A 54 2.60 8.30 7.35
C THR A 54 1.22 7.65 7.24
N SER A 55 0.16 8.36 7.61
CA SER A 55 -1.21 7.84 7.48
C SER A 55 -1.61 7.66 6.02
N GLY A 56 -1.35 8.65 5.16
CA GLY A 56 -1.66 8.60 3.74
C GLY A 56 -0.96 7.43 3.03
N ALA A 57 0.34 7.26 3.27
CA ALA A 57 1.10 6.13 2.70
C ALA A 57 0.59 4.77 3.21
N THR A 58 0.21 4.69 4.49
CA THR A 58 -0.33 3.45 5.08
C THR A 58 -1.70 3.11 4.51
N LEU A 59 -2.61 4.08 4.37
CA LEU A 59 -3.91 3.87 3.72
C LEU A 59 -3.74 3.49 2.25
N PHE A 60 -2.79 4.09 1.54
CA PHE A 60 -2.48 3.74 0.15
C PHE A 60 -2.07 2.26 0.04
N ALA A 61 -1.15 1.81 0.89
CA ALA A 61 -0.72 0.41 0.91
C ALA A 61 -1.86 -0.56 1.28
N LEU A 62 -2.76 -0.17 2.18
CA LEU A 62 -3.95 -0.96 2.52
C LEU A 62 -4.93 -1.05 1.35
N SER A 63 -5.17 0.04 0.63
CA SER A 63 -5.98 0.04 -0.59
C SER A 63 -5.43 -0.95 -1.63
N ASP A 64 -4.12 -0.93 -1.86
CA ASP A 64 -3.47 -1.82 -2.82
C ASP A 64 -3.62 -3.30 -2.45
N LEU A 65 -3.67 -3.61 -1.14
CA LEU A 65 -3.98 -4.96 -0.68
C LEU A 65 -5.41 -5.40 -1.06
N PHE A 66 -6.40 -4.51 -0.99
CA PHE A 66 -7.76 -4.81 -1.47
C PHE A 66 -7.80 -5.04 -2.98
N VAL A 67 -7.04 -4.25 -3.76
CA VAL A 67 -6.92 -4.43 -5.21
C VAL A 67 -6.25 -5.77 -5.53
N ALA A 68 -5.14 -6.10 -4.84
CA ALA A 68 -4.44 -7.37 -5.01
C ALA A 68 -5.31 -8.57 -4.62
N ARG A 69 -6.04 -8.48 -3.49
CA ARG A 69 -7.02 -9.50 -3.06
C ARG A 69 -8.08 -9.72 -4.13
N ASN A 70 -8.64 -8.65 -4.67
CA ASN A 70 -9.69 -8.71 -5.69
C ASN A 70 -9.19 -9.32 -7.01
N ARG A 71 -7.93 -9.06 -7.38
CA ARG A 71 -7.35 -9.51 -8.64
C ARG A 71 -6.85 -10.95 -8.59
N PHE A 72 -6.21 -11.35 -7.49
CA PHE A 72 -5.45 -12.60 -7.42
C PHE A 72 -6.07 -13.66 -6.50
N VAL A 73 -6.81 -13.28 -5.45
CA VAL A 73 -7.26 -14.24 -4.44
C VAL A 73 -8.75 -14.54 -4.55
N GLN A 74 -9.58 -13.51 -4.39
CA GLN A 74 -11.03 -13.67 -4.48
C GLN A 74 -11.66 -12.38 -4.98
N PRO A 75 -12.25 -12.37 -6.20
CA PRO A 75 -12.97 -11.22 -6.68
C PRO A 75 -14.23 -11.01 -5.85
N ALA A 76 -14.39 -9.81 -5.30
CA ALA A 76 -15.56 -9.42 -4.52
C ALA A 76 -15.81 -7.92 -4.66
N ILE A 77 -17.07 -7.53 -4.88
CA ILE A 77 -17.47 -6.12 -5.03
C ILE A 77 -17.10 -5.31 -3.78
N SER A 78 -17.16 -5.92 -2.58
CA SER A 78 -16.75 -5.29 -1.33
C SER A 78 -15.29 -4.82 -1.33
N ASN A 79 -14.38 -5.56 -1.98
CA ASN A 79 -12.98 -5.13 -2.10
C ASN A 79 -12.86 -3.82 -2.88
N ARG A 80 -13.68 -3.65 -3.91
CA ARG A 80 -13.67 -2.44 -4.75
C ARG A 80 -14.39 -1.28 -4.07
N VAL A 81 -15.52 -1.54 -3.44
CA VAL A 81 -16.30 -0.52 -2.71
C VAL A 81 -15.55 0.02 -1.50
N ILE A 82 -14.71 -0.78 -0.84
CA ILE A 82 -13.89 -0.34 0.29
C ILE A 82 -12.53 0.19 -0.19
N GLY A 83 -11.88 -0.52 -1.12
CA GLY A 83 -10.56 -0.14 -1.62
C GLY A 83 -10.54 1.20 -2.33
N LEU A 84 -11.52 1.48 -3.20
CA LEU A 84 -11.55 2.73 -3.97
C LEU A 84 -11.68 3.98 -3.09
N PRO A 85 -12.60 4.06 -2.11
CA PRO A 85 -12.64 5.20 -1.20
C PRO A 85 -11.34 5.36 -0.42
N ILE A 86 -10.76 4.27 0.09
CA ILE A 86 -9.48 4.32 0.81
C ILE A 86 -8.36 4.87 -0.08
N TYR A 87 -8.32 4.44 -1.34
CA TYR A 87 -7.36 4.93 -2.34
C TYR A 87 -7.45 6.45 -2.50
N TYR A 88 -8.65 6.97 -2.78
CA TYR A 88 -8.83 8.40 -3.01
C TYR A 88 -8.58 9.22 -1.75
N VAL A 89 -9.00 8.72 -0.58
CA VAL A 89 -8.70 9.37 0.71
C VAL A 89 -7.19 9.41 0.96
N ALA A 90 -6.48 8.32 0.71
CA ALA A 90 -5.02 8.27 0.84
C ALA A 90 -4.34 9.31 -0.06
N GLN A 91 -4.79 9.41 -1.31
CA GLN A 91 -4.27 10.40 -2.26
C GLN A 91 -4.54 11.84 -1.82
N LEU A 92 -5.74 12.13 -1.32
CA LEU A 92 -6.07 13.47 -0.82
C LEU A 92 -5.23 13.84 0.41
N ILE A 93 -5.02 12.91 1.33
CA ILE A 93 -4.15 13.08 2.51
C ILE A 93 -2.72 13.38 2.06
N LEU A 94 -2.17 12.59 1.12
CA LEU A 94 -0.82 12.80 0.60
C LEU A 94 -0.69 14.12 -0.16
N ALA A 95 -1.68 14.46 -1.00
CA ALA A 95 -1.70 15.73 -1.72
C ALA A 95 -1.76 16.93 -0.76
N TYR A 96 -2.57 16.84 0.29
CA TYR A 96 -2.64 17.87 1.33
C TYR A 96 -1.33 18.01 2.10
N SER A 97 -0.64 16.90 2.34
CA SER A 97 0.64 16.90 3.08
C SER A 97 1.72 17.76 2.43
N VAL A 98 1.68 17.93 1.10
CA VAL A 98 2.61 18.79 0.36
C VAL A 98 2.53 20.25 0.81
N LYS A 99 1.37 20.73 1.25
CA LYS A 99 1.21 22.10 1.79
C LYS A 99 1.84 22.25 3.18
N LEU A 100 2.07 21.14 3.88
CA LEU A 100 2.52 21.13 5.28
C LEU A 100 4.03 20.89 5.44
N VAL A 101 4.71 20.46 4.38
CA VAL A 101 6.17 20.33 4.31
C VAL A 101 6.79 21.68 4.02
#